data_AF-X0SNG8-F1
#
_entry.id   AF-X0SNG8-F1
#
_cell.length_a   1.000
_cell.length_b   1.000
_cell.length_c   1.000
_cell.angle_alpha   90.00
_cell.angle_beta   90.00
_cell.angle_gamma   90.00
#
_symmetry.space_group_name_H-M   'P 1'
#
loop_
_entity.id
_entity.type
_entity.pdbx_description
1 polymer ?
#
loop_
_entity_poly.entity_id
_entity_poly.type
_entity_poly.pdbx_seq_one_letter_code
_entity_poly.pdbx_strand_id
1 'polypeptide(L)' 'MADTDAVKEAKKFFEDVPMETPGFFLKGAGSLDWGMKNRLARIFNPETGRTVMLAIDHGYFQGPTTGLERIDLNI' A
#
# COMPACT_ATOMS: atom_id res chain seq x y z
N MET A 1 -38.73 -27.97 -26.76
CA MET A 1 -37.53 -28.28 -25.96
C MET A 1 -36.94 -26.94 -25.56
N ALA A 2 -37.03 -26.58 -24.28
CA ALA A 2 -36.39 -25.36 -23.80
C ALA A 2 -34.89 -25.64 -23.76
N ASP A 3 -34.12 -24.80 -24.45
CA ASP A 3 -32.67 -24.85 -24.52
C ASP A 3 -32.12 -24.68 -23.09
N THR A 4 -31.72 -25.79 -22.47
CA THR A 4 -31.17 -25.82 -21.10
C THR A 4 -29.68 -25.48 -21.08
N ASP A 5 -29.10 -25.03 -22.19
CA ASP A 5 -27.69 -24.65 -22.28
C ASP A 5 -27.35 -23.36 -21.50
N ALA A 6 -28.36 -22.69 -20.94
CA ALA A 6 -28.22 -21.60 -19.98
C ALA A 6 -28.32 -22.06 -18.51
N VAL A 7 -28.15 -23.36 -18.20
CA VAL A 7 -27.97 -23.84 -16.82
C VAL A 7 -26.60 -23.37 -16.31
N LYS A 8 -26.59 -22.11 -15.86
CA LYS A 8 -25.75 -21.51 -14.83
C LYS A 8 -24.32 -22.04 -14.80
N GLU A 9 -23.36 -21.23 -15.24
CA GLU A 9 -21.97 -21.37 -14.80
C GLU A 9 -21.95 -21.68 -13.30
N ALA A 10 -21.65 -22.93 -12.96
CA ALA A 10 -21.70 -23.40 -11.59
C ALA A 10 -20.64 -22.61 -10.80
N LYS A 11 -21.05 -22.05 -9.65
CA LYS A 11 -20.11 -21.36 -8.76
C LYS A 11 -19.00 -22.34 -8.36
N LYS A 12 -17.75 -21.99 -8.64
CA LYS A 12 -16.57 -22.76 -8.25
C LYS A 12 -16.03 -22.21 -6.93
N PHE A 13 -16.11 -23.00 -5.87
CA PHE A 13 -15.74 -22.59 -4.50
C PHE A 13 -14.35 -23.06 -4.06
N PHE A 14 -13.65 -23.87 -4.86
CA PHE A 14 -12.29 -24.35 -4.57
C PHE A 14 -12.19 -25.06 -3.21
N GLU A 15 -13.09 -26.02 -2.95
CA GLU A 15 -13.26 -26.71 -1.66
C GLU A 15 -11.99 -27.41 -1.15
N ASP A 16 -11.10 -27.82 -2.06
CA ASP A 16 -9.84 -28.48 -1.73
C ASP A 16 -8.67 -27.51 -1.48
N VAL A 17 -8.88 -26.19 -1.66
CA VAL A 17 -7.85 -25.16 -1.48
C VAL A 17 -8.11 -24.40 -0.17
N PRO A 18 -7.26 -24.55 0.86
CA PRO A 18 -7.43 -23.80 2.10
C PRO A 18 -7.20 -22.30 1.88
N MET A 19 -7.96 -21.47 2.60
CA MET A 19 -7.73 -20.03 2.64
C MET A 19 -6.45 -19.73 3.42
N GLU A 20 -5.56 -18.93 2.85
CA GLU A 20 -4.33 -18.47 3.49
C GLU A 20 -4.43 -16.98 3.84
N THR A 21 -3.88 -16.60 5.00
CA THR A 21 -3.71 -15.18 5.38
C THR A 21 -2.23 -14.82 5.32
N PRO A 22 -1.77 -14.17 4.24
CA PRO A 22 -0.37 -13.77 4.13
C PRO A 22 -0.01 -12.75 5.21
N GLY A 23 1.21 -12.84 5.73
CA GLY A 23 1.75 -11.86 6.66
C GLY A 23 1.95 -10.48 6.02
N PHE A 24 2.26 -9.49 6.84
CA PHE A 24 2.63 -8.15 6.35
C PHE A 24 4.15 -8.04 6.24
N PHE A 25 4.65 -7.58 5.10
CA PHE A 25 6.07 -7.58 4.74
C PHE A 25 6.95 -6.69 5.66
N LEU A 26 6.37 -5.64 6.24
CA LEU A 26 7.13 -4.63 6.97
C LEU A 26 7.44 -5.08 8.41
N LYS A 27 8.72 -5.01 8.77
CA LYS A 27 9.24 -5.39 10.09
C LYS A 27 8.46 -4.71 11.22
N GLY A 28 8.01 -5.51 12.19
CA GLY A 28 7.31 -5.01 13.39
C GLY A 28 5.86 -4.54 13.16
N ALA A 29 5.36 -4.60 11.91
CA ALA A 29 4.03 -4.13 11.54
C ALA A 29 3.00 -5.27 11.27
N GLY A 30 3.36 -6.52 11.59
CA GLY A 30 2.54 -7.70 11.33
C GLY A 30 1.16 -7.70 12.03
N SER A 31 1.09 -7.14 13.23
CA SER A 31 -0.11 -7.15 14.08
C SER A 31 -0.91 -5.85 14.04
N LEU A 32 -0.61 -4.95 13.11
CA LEU A 32 -1.34 -3.70 12.95
C LEU A 32 -2.66 -3.93 12.20
N ASP A 33 -3.64 -3.06 12.44
CA ASP A 33 -4.89 -3.03 11.67
C ASP A 33 -4.61 -2.75 10.19
N TRP A 34 -5.52 -3.19 9.32
CA TRP A 34 -5.44 -2.98 7.88
C TRP A 34 -5.21 -1.51 7.51
N GLY A 35 -5.89 -0.58 8.17
CA GLY A 35 -5.75 0.85 7.87
C GLY A 35 -4.34 1.39 8.13
N MET A 36 -3.63 0.84 9.12
CA MET A 36 -2.25 1.23 9.41
C MET A 36 -1.28 0.55 8.44
N LYS A 37 -1.49 -0.74 8.13
CA LYS A 37 -0.73 -1.47 7.11
C LYS A 37 -0.81 -0.78 5.74
N ASN A 38 -2.00 -0.34 5.34
CA ASN A 38 -2.20 0.37 4.07
C ASN A 38 -1.43 1.70 4.00
N ARG A 39 -1.39 2.47 5.09
CA ARG A 39 -0.61 3.72 5.14
C ARG A 39 0.89 3.46 5.06
N LEU A 40 1.37 2.45 5.79
CA LEU A 40 2.78 2.06 5.77
C LEU A 40 3.22 1.57 4.39
N ALA A 41 2.37 0.85 3.65
CA ALA A 41 2.65 0.40 2.29
C ALA A 41 2.76 1.55 1.27
N ARG A 42 2.30 2.76 1.59
CA ARG A 42 2.52 3.97 0.76
C ARG A 42 3.88 4.62 1.03
N ILE A 43 4.46 4.38 2.21
CA ILE A 43 5.78 4.88 2.58
C ILE A 43 6.85 3.87 2.14
N PHE A 44 6.67 2.60 2.49
CA PHE A 44 7.61 1.52 2.19
C PHE A 44 7.08 0.68 1.04
N ASN A 45 7.87 0.54 -0.03
CA ASN A 45 7.51 -0.28 -1.17
C ASN A 45 7.38 -1.76 -0.73
N PRO A 46 6.23 -2.44 -0.98
CA PRO A 46 6.01 -3.84 -0.56
C PRO A 46 6.98 -4.87 -1.13
N GLU A 47 7.57 -4.61 -2.31
CA GLU A 47 8.52 -5.51 -2.97
C GLU A 47 9.92 -5.40 -2.37
N THR A 48 10.35 -4.18 -2.02
CA THR A 48 11.73 -3.91 -1.56
C THR A 48 11.85 -3.70 -0.05
N GLY A 49 10.74 -3.40 0.64
CA GLY A 49 10.70 -3.02 2.04
C GLY A 49 11.36 -1.68 2.36
N ARG A 50 11.65 -0.84 1.35
CA ARG A 50 12.43 0.40 1.48
C ARG A 50 11.65 1.63 1.00
N THR A 51 12.19 2.80 1.34
CA THR A 51 11.64 4.11 0.94
C THR A 51 12.77 5.08 0.60
N VAL A 52 12.47 6.02 -0.30
CA VAL A 52 13.26 7.24 -0.51
C VAL A 52 12.33 8.39 -0.17
N MET A 53 12.68 9.15 0.87
CA MET A 53 11.87 10.26 1.37
C MET A 53 12.67 11.55 1.27
N LEU A 54 12.11 12.55 0.58
CA LEU A 54 12.68 13.88 0.50
C LEU A 54 12.15 14.72 1.67
N ALA A 55 13.01 15.05 2.62
CA ALA A 55 12.66 15.86 3.78
C ALA A 55 13.00 17.35 3.53
N ILE A 56 12.00 18.22 3.70
CA ILE A 56 12.10 19.68 3.49
C ILE A 56 11.49 20.47 4.66
N ASP A 57 11.55 19.92 5.86
CA ASP A 57 10.94 20.44 7.08
C ASP A 57 11.86 21.37 7.91
N HIS A 58 13.10 21.60 7.46
CA HIS A 58 14.11 22.46 8.11
C HIS A 58 13.57 23.84 8.54
N GLY A 59 12.66 24.41 7.74
CA GLY A 59 12.08 25.73 7.99
C GLY A 59 11.21 25.82 9.24
N TYR A 60 10.82 24.69 9.86
CA TYR A 60 10.06 24.67 11.11
C TYR A 60 10.75 25.44 12.24
N PHE A 61 12.09 25.46 12.27
CA PHE A 61 12.86 26.21 13.28
C PHE A 61 13.91 27.18 12.72
N GLN A 62 14.37 26.98 11.48
CA GLN A 62 15.43 27.79 10.86
C GLN A 62 14.90 28.95 10.01
N GLY A 63 13.59 28.99 9.72
CA GLY A 63 13.03 29.89 8.70
C GLY A 63 13.51 29.50 7.29
N PRO A 64 13.62 30.45 6.35
CA PRO A 64 14.01 30.17 4.97
C PRO A 64 15.49 29.73 4.87
N THR A 65 15.74 28.43 5.00
CA THR A 65 17.07 27.81 4.83
C THR A 65 17.47 27.77 3.36
N THR A 66 18.78 27.85 3.11
CA THR A 66 19.37 27.76 1.76
C THR A 66 18.80 26.59 0.96
N GLY A 67 18.26 26.87 -0.23
CA GLY A 67 17.64 25.89 -1.13
C GLY A 67 16.16 25.58 -0.86
N LEU A 68 15.59 26.07 0.25
CA LEU A 68 14.17 25.93 0.62
C LEU A 68 13.47 27.29 0.76
N GLU A 69 14.04 28.35 0.18
CA GLU A 69 13.47 29.69 0.22
C GLU A 69 12.16 29.79 -0.57
N ARG A 70 12.02 28.97 -1.63
CA ARG A 70 10.89 28.99 -2.58
C ARG A 70 10.53 27.58 -3.06
N ILE A 71 9.79 26.85 -2.21
CA ILE A 71 9.30 25.49 -2.50
C ILE A 71 8.22 25.49 -3.59
N ASP A 72 7.58 26.63 -3.84
CA ASP A 72 6.48 26.80 -4.79
C ASP A 72 6.92 26.91 -6.26
N LEU A 73 8.21 27.07 -6.53
CA LEU A 73 8.73 27.24 -7.88
C LEU A 73 8.85 25.89 -8.60
N ASN A 74 8.37 25.84 -9.84
CA ASN A 74 8.72 24.78 -10.80
C ASN A 74 9.94 25.22 -11.61
N ILE A 75 10.86 24.30 -11.85
CA ILE A 75 12.09 24.50 -12.64
C ILE A 75 12.00 23.64 -13.91
#